data_AF-A0A7H1RMU1-F1
#
_entry.id   AF-A0A7H1RMU1-F1
#
_cell.length_a   1.000
_cell.length_b   1.000
_cell.length_c   1.000
_cell.angle_alpha   90.00
_cell.angle_beta   90.00
_cell.angle_gamma   90.00
#
_symmetry.space_group_name_H-M   'P 1'
#
loop_
_entity.id
_entity.type
_entity.pdbx_description
1 polymer ?
#
loop_
_entity_poly.entity_id
_entity_poly.type
_entity_poly.pdbx_seq_one_letter_code
_entity_poly.pdbx_strand_id
1 'polypeptide(L)'
;MSIQDHDREHDEHAAGIDARRWQAQERARRGEPDADAGDLRIARALRGAPPVALPPDFAAQVAALARARREASTLLEQRLLRGLGVVFALSAAGVVAWYGRGWAADLALVLPGGRDALGWCAAAALCLLANWGMGGLRRRASAAG
;
A
#
# COMPACT_ATOMS: atom_id res chain seq x y z
N MET A 1 -10.87 27.69 26.63
CA MET A 1 -10.13 26.46 26.23
C MET A 1 -9.33 26.83 24.99
N SER A 2 -8.13 27.39 25.19
CA SER A 2 -7.35 28.05 24.13
C SER A 2 -6.32 27.08 23.56
N ILE A 3 -6.22 27.04 22.23
CA ILE A 3 -5.24 26.31 21.41
C ILE A 3 -3.78 26.51 21.87
N GLN A 4 -3.50 27.57 22.62
CA GLN A 4 -2.17 27.87 23.18
C GLN A 4 -1.67 26.90 24.26
N ASP A 5 -2.54 26.13 24.92
CA ASP A 5 -2.08 25.12 25.89
C ASP A 5 -1.52 23.86 25.21
N HIS A 6 -1.96 23.56 23.98
CA HIS A 6 -1.54 22.34 23.26
C HIS A 6 -0.13 22.45 22.66
N ASP A 7 0.32 23.65 22.32
CA ASP A 7 1.66 23.87 21.77
C ASP A 7 2.75 23.82 22.86
N ARG A 8 2.38 24.13 24.11
CA ARG A 8 3.35 24.18 25.24
C ARG A 8 3.84 22.79 25.67
N GLU A 9 3.03 21.75 25.49
CA GLU A 9 3.42 20.36 25.79
C GLU A 9 4.27 19.72 24.67
N HIS A 10 4.14 20.18 23.42
CA HIS A 10 4.92 19.66 22.29
C HIS A 10 6.40 20.11 22.32
N ASP A 11 6.70 21.27 22.92
CA ASP A 11 8.06 21.82 23.02
C ASP A 11 8.89 21.19 24.16
N GLU A 12 8.26 20.68 25.22
CA GLU A 12 9.00 19.98 26.30
C GLU A 12 9.64 18.67 25.82
N HIS A 13 9.06 18.02 24.80
CA HIS A 13 9.65 16.83 24.19
C HIS A 13 10.77 17.14 23.19
N ALA A 14 10.75 18.33 22.57
CA ALA A 14 11.81 18.81 21.66
C ALA A 14 13.05 19.31 22.42
N ALA A 15 12.93 19.63 23.71
CA ALA A 15 14.04 20.03 24.59
C ALA A 15 15.06 18.91 24.89
N GLY A 16 14.85 17.69 24.39
CA GLY A 16 15.57 16.49 24.83
C GLY A 16 16.93 16.19 24.17
N ILE A 17 17.33 16.89 23.10
CA ILE A 17 18.61 16.61 22.41
C ILE A 17 19.57 17.78 22.64
N ASP A 18 20.38 17.67 23.70
CA ASP A 18 21.51 18.57 23.92
C ASP A 18 22.51 18.44 22.76
N ALA A 19 22.66 19.51 21.96
CA ALA A 19 23.56 19.56 20.82
C ALA A 19 25.01 19.24 21.18
N ARG A 20 25.46 19.57 22.41
CA ARG A 20 26.81 19.23 22.88
C ARG A 20 26.95 17.73 23.11
N ARG A 21 25.94 17.12 23.72
CA ARG A 21 25.87 15.68 23.95
C ARG A 21 25.79 14.91 22.63
N TRP A 22 25.03 15.41 21.66
CA TRP A 22 24.97 14.86 20.30
C TRP A 22 26.35 14.86 19.62
N GLN A 23 27.07 15.99 19.67
CA GLN A 23 28.41 16.07 19.08
C GLN A 23 29.42 15.16 19.79
N ALA A 24 29.33 15.01 21.11
CA ALA A 24 30.17 14.06 21.86
C ALA A 24 29.93 12.60 21.39
N GLN A 25 28.66 12.23 21.21
CA GLN A 25 28.30 10.91 20.69
C GLN A 25 28.78 10.69 19.26
N GLU A 26 28.71 11.70 18.38
CA GLU A 26 29.22 11.53 17.01
C GLU A 26 30.73 11.45 16.91
N ARG A 27 31.48 12.14 17.78
CA ARG A 27 32.93 11.93 17.90
C ARG A 27 33.26 10.51 18.36
N ALA A 28 32.51 9.99 19.34
CA ALA A 28 32.65 8.61 19.80
C ALA A 28 32.25 7.58 18.72
N ARG A 29 31.21 7.87 17.93
CA ARG A 29 30.78 7.05 16.78
C ARG A 29 31.85 6.99 15.69
N ARG A 30 32.61 8.06 15.47
CA ARG A 30 33.78 8.05 14.57
C ARG A 30 35.02 7.38 15.17
N GLY A 31 35.05 7.19 16.50
CA GLY A 31 36.18 6.59 17.20
C GLY A 31 37.33 7.57 17.44
N GLU A 32 37.03 8.86 17.58
CA GLU A 32 38.03 9.88 17.86
C GLU A 32 38.70 9.62 19.24
N PRO A 33 40.02 9.84 19.36
CA PRO A 33 40.77 9.51 20.58
C PRO A 33 40.42 10.39 21.79
N ASP A 34 39.83 11.56 21.56
CA ASP A 34 39.37 12.52 22.59
C ASP A 34 37.88 12.34 22.94
N ALA A 35 37.23 11.30 22.42
CA ALA A 35 35.83 11.04 22.74
C ALA A 35 35.66 10.42 24.14
N ASP A 36 34.51 10.70 24.77
CA ASP A 36 34.19 10.17 26.09
C ASP A 36 34.26 8.62 26.12
N ALA A 37 34.83 8.07 27.19
CA ALA A 37 35.06 6.63 27.33
C ALA A 37 33.77 5.82 27.48
N GLY A 38 32.69 6.43 28.00
CA GLY A 38 31.35 5.85 28.04
C GLY A 38 30.74 5.76 26.64
N ASP A 39 30.73 6.89 25.93
CA ASP A 39 30.21 6.96 24.56
C ASP A 39 31.00 6.07 23.60
N LEU A 40 32.32 5.97 23.75
CA LEU A 40 33.15 5.06 22.96
C LEU A 40 32.82 3.58 23.23
N ARG A 41 32.51 3.21 24.48
CA ARG A 41 32.06 1.85 24.82
C ARG A 41 30.72 1.54 24.18
N ILE A 42 29.78 2.47 24.24
CA ILE A 42 28.45 2.32 23.61
C ILE A 42 28.61 2.21 22.09
N ALA A 43 29.39 3.09 21.45
CA ALA A 43 29.62 3.06 20.02
C ALA A 43 30.31 1.78 19.56
N ARG A 44 31.19 1.20 20.38
CA ARG A 44 31.81 -0.12 20.14
C ARG A 44 30.80 -1.26 20.32
N ALA A 45 29.97 -1.21 21.36
CA ALA A 45 28.94 -2.21 21.61
C ALA A 45 27.88 -2.24 20.48
N LEU A 46 27.50 -1.08 19.95
CA LEU A 46 26.58 -0.97 18.82
C LEU A 46 27.19 -1.43 17.49
N ARG A 47 28.51 -1.29 17.32
CA ARG A 47 29.23 -1.78 16.12
C ARG A 47 29.56 -3.27 16.20
N GLY A 48 29.73 -3.80 17.40
CA GLY A 48 29.92 -5.22 17.62
C GLY A 48 28.60 -5.94 17.44
N ALA A 49 28.46 -6.74 16.38
CA ALA A 49 27.40 -7.74 16.36
C ALA A 49 27.60 -8.64 17.59
N PRO A 50 26.57 -8.81 18.45
CA PRO A 50 26.65 -9.78 19.53
C PRO A 50 27.02 -11.15 18.93
N PRO A 51 27.79 -12.00 19.63
CA PRO A 51 28.04 -13.35 19.18
C PRO A 51 26.72 -14.12 19.22
N VAL A 52 25.95 -14.02 18.14
CA VAL A 52 24.72 -14.79 17.94
C VAL A 52 25.14 -16.05 17.19
N ALA A 53 25.12 -17.18 17.89
CA ALA A 53 25.18 -18.48 17.24
C ALA A 53 23.87 -18.69 16.48
N LEU A 54 23.83 -18.24 15.23
CA LEU A 54 22.69 -18.48 14.34
C LEU A 54 22.76 -19.92 13.84
N PRO A 55 21.61 -20.64 13.79
CA PRO A 55 21.54 -21.93 13.13
C PRO A 55 22.01 -21.82 11.66
N PRO A 56 22.63 -22.88 11.10
CA PRO A 56 23.14 -22.85 9.73
C PRO A 56 22.05 -22.50 8.69
N ASP A 57 20.80 -22.88 8.98
CA ASP A 57 19.66 -22.66 8.09
C ASP A 57 18.86 -21.38 8.39
N PHE A 58 19.36 -20.50 9.26
CA PHE A 58 18.64 -19.29 9.66
C PHE A 58 18.23 -18.43 8.45
N ALA A 59 19.17 -18.18 7.52
CA ALA A 59 18.88 -17.40 6.33
C ALA A 59 17.81 -18.06 5.44
N ALA A 60 17.82 -19.39 5.34
CA ALA A 60 16.82 -20.15 4.59
C ALA A 60 15.42 -20.05 5.25
N GLN A 61 15.35 -20.14 6.58
CA GLN A 61 14.10 -20.00 7.33
C GLN A 61 13.52 -18.58 7.22
N VAL A 62 14.36 -17.55 7.34
CA VAL A 62 13.94 -16.15 7.15
C VAL A 62 13.47 -15.90 5.72
N ALA A 63 14.20 -16.43 4.72
CA ALA A 63 13.80 -16.31 3.33
C ALA A 63 12.47 -17.01 3.04
N ALA A 64 12.24 -18.20 3.61
CA ALA A 64 10.97 -18.92 3.48
C ALA A 64 9.82 -18.15 4.13
N LEU A 65 10.03 -17.61 5.34
CA LEU A 65 9.04 -16.80 6.03
C LEU A 65 8.70 -15.52 5.27
N ALA A 66 9.70 -14.84 4.71
CA ALA A 66 9.51 -13.63 3.92
C ALA A 66 8.70 -13.91 2.64
N ARG A 67 8.97 -15.03 1.95
CA ARG A 67 8.19 -15.45 0.77
C ARG A 67 6.74 -15.76 1.14
N ALA A 68 6.54 -16.57 2.19
CA ALA A 68 5.20 -16.93 2.66
C ALA A 68 4.36 -15.70 3.04
N ARG A 69 4.95 -14.71 3.72
CA ARG A 69 4.26 -13.44 4.03
C ARG A 69 3.91 -12.65 2.77
N ARG A 70 4.81 -12.57 1.80
CA ARG A 70 4.59 -11.86 0.54
C ARG A 70 3.48 -12.51 -0.29
N GLU A 71 3.43 -13.84 -0.32
CA GLU A 71 2.34 -14.57 -0.99
C GLU A 71 1.00 -14.33 -0.30
N ALA A 72 0.97 -14.40 1.04
CA ALA A 72 -0.24 -14.13 1.82
C ALA A 72 -0.76 -12.70 1.64
N SER A 73 0.12 -11.69 1.64
CA SER A 73 -0.28 -10.30 1.41
C SER A 73 -0.83 -10.09 -0.01
N THR A 74 -0.23 -10.73 -1.01
CA THR A 74 -0.66 -10.65 -2.41
C THR A 74 -2.05 -11.27 -2.60
N LEU A 75 -2.35 -12.41 -1.95
CA LEU A 75 -3.67 -13.04 -2.03
C LEU A 75 -4.76 -12.22 -1.33
N LEU A 76 -4.44 -11.61 -0.18
CA LEU A 76 -5.38 -10.74 0.53
C LEU A 76 -5.70 -9.49 -0.29
N GLU A 77 -4.68 -8.82 -0.82
CA GLU A 77 -4.84 -7.64 -1.67
C GLU A 77 -5.69 -7.96 -2.91
N GLN A 78 -5.40 -9.09 -3.58
CA GLN A 78 -6.18 -9.52 -4.74
C GLN A 78 -7.65 -9.79 -4.39
N ARG A 79 -7.93 -10.39 -3.23
CA ARG A 79 -9.31 -10.62 -2.75
C ARG A 79 -10.01 -9.31 -2.43
N LEU A 80 -9.31 -8.37 -1.80
CA LEU A 80 -9.86 -7.06 -1.45
C LEU A 80 -10.20 -6.25 -2.70
N LEU A 81 -9.28 -6.17 -3.66
CA LEU A 81 -9.52 -5.51 -4.94
C LEU A 81 -10.66 -6.15 -5.72
N ARG A 82 -10.75 -7.49 -5.70
CA ARG A 82 -11.86 -8.20 -6.36
C ARG A 82 -13.19 -7.94 -5.67
N GLY A 83 -13.23 -7.95 -4.34
CA GLY A 83 -14.41 -7.61 -3.56
C GLY A 83 -14.87 -6.18 -3.82
N LEU A 84 -13.93 -5.22 -3.79
CA LEU A 84 -14.19 -3.81 -4.11
C LEU A 84 -14.73 -3.65 -5.53
N GLY A 85 -14.15 -4.34 -6.51
CA GLY A 85 -14.63 -4.33 -7.88
C GLY A 85 -16.07 -4.87 -8.02
N VAL A 86 -16.42 -5.94 -7.29
CA VAL A 86 -17.80 -6.49 -7.27
C VAL A 86 -18.77 -5.48 -6.65
N VAL A 87 -18.42 -4.91 -5.50
CA VAL A 87 -19.26 -3.89 -4.84
C VAL A 87 -19.48 -2.69 -5.76
N PHE A 88 -18.40 -2.20 -6.40
CA PHE A 88 -18.50 -1.07 -7.33
C PHE A 88 -19.38 -1.40 -8.54
N ALA A 89 -19.24 -2.59 -9.12
CA ALA A 89 -20.06 -3.03 -10.24
C ALA A 89 -21.55 -3.14 -9.86
N LEU A 90 -21.86 -3.67 -8.67
CA LEU A 90 -23.23 -3.77 -8.18
C LEU A 90 -23.83 -2.38 -7.91
N SER A 91 -23.07 -1.49 -7.27
CA SER A 91 -23.49 -0.10 -7.03
C SER A 91 -23.74 0.64 -8.35
N ALA A 92 -22.83 0.51 -9.33
CA ALA A 92 -23.01 1.10 -10.65
C ALA A 92 -24.25 0.56 -11.36
N ALA A 93 -24.48 -0.76 -11.31
CA ALA A 93 -25.69 -1.37 -11.88
C ALA A 93 -26.97 -0.84 -11.20
N GLY A 94 -26.95 -0.67 -9.88
CA GLY A 94 -28.05 -0.06 -9.13
C GLY A 94 -28.35 1.38 -9.56
N VAL A 95 -27.31 2.22 -9.71
CA VAL A 95 -27.44 3.60 -10.19
C VAL A 95 -28.00 3.63 -11.60
N VAL A 96 -27.49 2.79 -12.51
CA VAL A 96 -27.99 2.70 -13.90
C VAL A 96 -29.44 2.21 -13.92
N ALA A 97 -29.82 1.25 -13.08
CA ALA A 97 -31.21 0.78 -13.01
C ALA A 97 -32.18 1.87 -12.54
N TRP A 98 -31.74 2.72 -11.60
CA TRP A 98 -32.58 3.76 -11.01
C TRP A 98 -32.64 5.04 -11.85
N TYR A 99 -31.50 5.51 -12.35
CA TYR A 99 -31.37 6.80 -13.04
C TYR A 99 -31.10 6.68 -14.55
N GLY A 100 -30.77 5.48 -15.04
CA GLY A 100 -30.27 5.30 -16.40
C GLY A 100 -31.25 5.69 -17.50
N ARG A 101 -32.57 5.59 -17.29
CA ARG A 101 -33.54 6.03 -18.30
C ARG A 101 -33.52 7.53 -18.55
N GLY A 102 -33.27 8.34 -17.52
CA GLY A 102 -33.19 9.80 -17.65
C GLY A 102 -31.97 10.21 -18.46
N TRP A 103 -30.79 9.77 -18.02
CA TRP A 103 -29.54 10.12 -18.71
C TRP A 103 -29.39 9.48 -20.08
N ALA A 104 -29.94 8.28 -20.30
CA ALA A 104 -29.94 7.68 -21.64
C ALA A 104 -30.82 8.48 -22.62
N ALA A 105 -31.92 9.08 -22.16
CA ALA A 105 -32.73 9.95 -23.00
C ALA A 105 -31.99 11.25 -23.34
N ASP A 106 -31.32 11.87 -22.36
CA ASP A 106 -30.54 13.08 -22.57
C ASP A 106 -29.32 12.84 -23.48
N LEU A 107 -28.63 11.71 -23.30
CA LEU A 107 -27.54 11.29 -24.19
C LEU A 107 -28.03 11.06 -25.61
N ALA A 108 -29.24 10.52 -25.80
CA ALA A 108 -29.80 10.30 -27.13
C ALA A 108 -30.04 11.62 -27.87
N LEU A 109 -30.28 12.72 -27.15
CA LEU A 109 -30.50 14.03 -27.76
C LEU A 109 -29.20 14.69 -28.24
N VAL A 110 -28.06 14.37 -27.60
CA VAL A 110 -26.76 14.96 -27.92
C VAL A 110 -25.96 14.11 -28.93
N LEU A 111 -26.21 12.81 -28.97
CA LEU A 111 -25.45 11.89 -29.82
C LEU A 111 -25.93 11.96 -31.28
N PRO A 112 -25.02 12.16 -32.26
CA PRO A 112 -25.38 12.06 -33.68
C PRO A 112 -25.83 10.63 -33.99
N GLY A 113 -27.10 10.48 -34.39
CA GLY A 113 -27.73 9.17 -34.60
C GLY A 113 -28.66 8.70 -33.46
N GLY A 114 -28.87 9.52 -32.42
CA GLY A 114 -29.98 9.34 -31.49
C GLY A 114 -29.92 8.07 -30.64
N ARG A 115 -31.09 7.45 -30.41
CA ARG A 115 -31.23 6.22 -29.61
C ARG A 115 -30.54 5.01 -30.26
N ASP A 116 -30.45 4.97 -31.59
CA ASP A 116 -29.82 3.87 -32.31
C ASP A 116 -28.30 3.87 -32.08
N ALA A 117 -27.67 5.04 -32.12
CA ALA A 117 -26.25 5.19 -31.79
C ALA A 117 -25.94 4.75 -30.36
N LEU A 118 -26.81 5.07 -29.39
CA LEU A 118 -26.69 4.58 -28.02
C LEU A 118 -26.82 3.05 -27.92
N GLY A 119 -27.73 2.45 -28.68
CA GLY A 119 -27.86 0.99 -28.77
C GLY A 119 -26.57 0.33 -29.25
N TRP A 120 -25.93 0.89 -30.28
CA TRP A 120 -24.64 0.43 -30.78
C TRP A 120 -23.50 0.62 -29.77
N CYS A 121 -23.45 1.74 -29.06
CA CYS A 121 -22.48 1.94 -27.98
C CYS A 121 -22.66 0.90 -26.86
N ALA A 122 -23.90 0.62 -26.48
CA ALA A 122 -24.20 -0.40 -25.47
C ALA A 122 -23.80 -1.80 -25.94
N ALA A 123 -24.08 -2.15 -27.19
CA ALA A 123 -23.65 -3.41 -27.78
C ALA A 123 -22.11 -3.53 -27.83
N ALA A 124 -21.40 -2.46 -28.22
CA ALA A 124 -19.94 -2.43 -28.21
C ALA A 124 -19.36 -2.61 -26.80
N ALA A 125 -19.95 -1.92 -25.80
CA ALA A 125 -19.57 -2.08 -24.41
C ALA A 125 -19.80 -3.51 -23.91
N LEU A 126 -20.93 -4.13 -24.27
CA LEU A 126 -21.24 -5.53 -23.93
C LEU A 126 -20.21 -6.49 -24.56
N CYS A 127 -19.87 -6.29 -25.83
CA CYS A 127 -18.86 -7.09 -26.52
C CYS A 127 -17.48 -6.97 -25.88
N LEU A 128 -17.06 -5.76 -25.49
CA LEU A 128 -15.80 -5.55 -24.78
C LEU A 128 -15.80 -6.26 -23.43
N LEU A 129 -16.88 -6.13 -22.65
CA LEU A 129 -17.03 -6.79 -21.36
C LEU A 129 -16.99 -8.32 -21.49
N ALA A 130 -17.68 -8.88 -22.49
CA ALA A 130 -17.67 -10.31 -22.77
C ALA A 130 -16.27 -10.81 -23.15
N ASN A 131 -15.57 -10.09 -24.03
CA ASN A 131 -14.20 -10.44 -24.45
C ASN A 131 -13.22 -10.40 -23.26
N TRP A 132 -13.32 -9.37 -22.42
CA TRP A 132 -12.48 -9.23 -21.23
C TRP A 132 -12.79 -10.29 -20.17
N GLY A 133 -14.07 -10.59 -19.94
CA GLY A 133 -14.54 -11.63 -19.03
C GLY A 133 -14.06 -13.02 -19.44
N MET A 134 -14.15 -13.34 -20.73
CA MET A 134 -13.67 -14.60 -21.28
C MET A 134 -12.14 -14.74 -21.18
N GLY A 135 -11.40 -13.66 -21.45
CA GLY A 135 -9.96 -13.61 -21.22
C GLY A 135 -9.57 -13.83 -19.75
N GLY A 136 -10.36 -13.26 -18.82
CA GLY A 136 -10.20 -13.49 -17.38
C GLY A 136 -10.48 -14.95 -16.97
N LEU A 137 -11.48 -15.59 -17.56
CA LEU A 137 -11.79 -17.01 -17.34
C LEU A 137 -10.67 -17.93 -17.85
N ARG A 138 -10.16 -17.66 -19.05
CA ARG A 138 -9.05 -18.43 -19.64
C ARG A 138 -7.79 -18.38 -18.79
N ARG A 139 -7.42 -17.20 -18.27
CA ARG A 139 -6.28 -17.04 -17.36
C ARG A 139 -6.43 -17.82 -16.05
N ARG A 140 -7.67 -17.98 -15.55
CA ARG A 140 -7.96 -18.80 -14.36
C ARG A 140 -7.89 -20.30 -14.65
N ALA A 141 -8.38 -20.73 -15.82
CA ALA A 141 -8.30 -22.13 -16.24
C ALA A 141 -6.85 -22.58 -16.47
N SER A 142 -6.02 -21.73 -17.09
CA SER A 142 -4.59 -22.01 -17.30
C SER A 142 -3.72 -21.97 -16.04
N ALA A 143 -4.23 -21.41 -14.94
CA ALA A 143 -3.53 -21.41 -13.64
C ALA A 143 -3.95 -22.58 -12.74
N ALA A 144 -4.95 -23.37 -13.15
CA ALA A 144 -5.52 -24.48 -12.38
C ALA A 144 -5.22 -25.87 -12.99
N GLY A 145 -4.53 -25.93 -14.14
CA GLY A 145 -4.03 -27.16 -14.77
C GLY A 145 -2.52 -27.08 -14.95
#